data_AF-A0A962TGM1-F1
#
_entry.id   AF-A0A962TGM1-F1
#
_cell.length_a   1.000
_cell.length_b   1.000
_cell.length_c   1.000
_cell.angle_alpha   90.00
_cell.angle_beta   90.00
_cell.angle_gamma   90.00
#
_symmetry.space_group_name_H-M   'P 1'
#
loop_
_entity.id
_entity.type
_entity.pdbx_description
1 polymer ?
#
loop_
_entity_poly.entity_id
_entity_poly.type
_entity_poly.pdbx_seq_one_letter_code
_entity_poly.pdbx_strand_id
1 'polypeptide(L)'
;TTGTTGTASISQPPVELPVQADPTPEERQEFTKRLSATGAAIGEITATLLWNGNADLDLVVLCPSGEMLDYQNPRECGGTLDVDANTARDSLSDRPVENVFWPAGQAAPGTYRIIVRYAPRKDEQQPQPTSFQVRLIRNNQEKVFKGMAKPRKTSPVTNFTVER
;
A
#
# COMPACT_ATOMS: atom_id res chain seq x y z
N THR A 1 -12.32 8.57 56.04
CA THR A 1 -11.30 8.34 55.00
C THR A 1 -11.58 7.02 54.32
N THR A 2 -12.00 7.03 53.06
CA THR A 2 -11.82 5.95 52.08
C THR A 2 -12.42 6.45 50.76
N GLY A 3 -11.57 7.02 49.90
CA GLY A 3 -11.92 7.34 48.53
C GLY A 3 -11.63 6.11 47.66
N THR A 4 -12.62 5.65 46.92
CA THR A 4 -12.45 4.68 45.84
C THR A 4 -12.26 5.47 44.55
N THR A 5 -11.02 5.50 44.05
CA THR A 5 -10.70 6.07 42.74
C THR A 5 -11.16 5.11 41.65
N GLY A 6 -12.14 5.55 40.85
CA GLY A 6 -12.54 4.89 39.61
C GLY A 6 -11.46 5.07 38.54
N THR A 7 -11.04 3.97 37.95
CA THR A 7 -10.07 3.92 36.86
C THR A 7 -10.68 4.55 35.60
N ALA A 8 -10.07 5.62 35.09
CA ALA A 8 -10.44 6.21 33.82
C ALA A 8 -10.11 5.26 32.67
N SER A 9 -11.11 4.91 31.87
CA SER A 9 -10.95 4.19 30.61
C SER A 9 -10.36 5.15 29.58
N ILE A 10 -9.10 4.97 29.21
CA ILE A 10 -8.45 5.78 28.18
C ILE A 10 -8.94 5.27 26.82
N SER A 11 -9.82 6.03 26.17
CA SER A 11 -10.22 5.83 24.79
C SER A 11 -9.00 6.00 23.88
N GLN A 12 -8.63 4.94 23.16
CA GLN A 12 -7.67 5.07 22.08
C GLN A 12 -8.25 6.02 21.01
N PRO A 13 -7.47 6.98 20.47
CA PRO A 13 -7.92 7.77 19.33
C PRO A 13 -8.23 6.83 18.15
N PRO A 14 -9.24 7.15 17.31
CA PRO A 14 -9.63 6.28 16.21
C PRO A 14 -8.40 5.98 15.33
N VAL A 15 -8.19 4.70 15.02
CA VAL A 15 -7.24 4.29 13.99
C VAL A 15 -7.73 4.92 12.70
N GLU A 16 -7.10 6.01 12.26
CA GLU A 16 -7.48 6.72 11.05
C GLU A 16 -7.16 5.81 9.84
N LEU A 17 -8.19 5.12 9.36
CA LEU A 17 -8.10 4.26 8.19
C LEU A 17 -7.84 5.11 6.94
N PRO A 18 -7.13 4.59 5.93
CA PRO A 18 -6.99 5.26 4.65
C PRO A 18 -8.35 5.63 4.05
N VAL A 19 -8.47 6.86 3.54
CA VAL A 19 -9.72 7.40 3.02
C VAL A 19 -9.69 7.36 1.50
N GLN A 20 -10.78 6.86 0.88
CA GLN A 20 -10.96 6.96 -0.57
C GLN A 20 -11.25 8.42 -0.95
N ALA A 21 -10.54 8.93 -1.96
CA ALA A 21 -10.71 10.28 -2.48
C ALA A 21 -10.71 10.27 -4.00
N ASP A 22 -11.40 11.24 -4.61
CA ASP A 22 -11.25 11.51 -6.03
C ASP A 22 -9.88 12.14 -6.28
N PRO A 23 -9.02 11.54 -7.13
CA PRO A 23 -7.70 12.10 -7.37
C PRO A 23 -7.77 13.37 -8.21
N THR A 24 -6.92 14.35 -7.88
CA THR A 24 -6.77 15.54 -8.72
C THR A 24 -6.05 15.19 -10.05
N PRO A 25 -6.10 16.06 -11.07
CA PRO A 25 -5.31 15.87 -12.29
C PRO A 25 -3.81 15.72 -12.02
N GLU A 26 -3.27 16.49 -11.07
CA GLU A 26 -1.86 16.46 -10.69
C GLU A 26 -1.48 15.14 -10.03
N GLU A 27 -2.35 14.59 -9.18
CA GLU A 27 -2.15 13.27 -8.56
C GLU A 27 -2.14 12.16 -9.62
N ARG A 28 -3.09 12.19 -10.56
CA ARG A 28 -3.09 11.25 -11.71
C ARG A 28 -1.80 11.36 -12.52
N GLN A 29 -1.35 12.58 -12.80
CA GLN A 29 -0.09 12.80 -13.52
C GLN A 29 1.12 12.26 -12.74
N GLU A 30 1.12 12.42 -11.42
CA GLU A 30 2.19 11.96 -10.55
C GLU A 30 2.33 10.43 -10.56
N PHE A 31 1.21 9.71 -10.45
CA PHE A 31 1.21 8.24 -10.61
C PHE A 31 1.77 7.82 -11.96
N THR A 32 1.28 8.42 -13.05
CA THR A 32 1.75 8.11 -14.41
C THR A 32 3.24 8.37 -14.57
N LYS A 33 3.74 9.48 -14.03
CA LYS A 33 5.15 9.85 -14.11
C LYS A 33 6.05 8.85 -13.39
N ARG A 34 5.72 8.44 -12.17
CA ARG A 34 6.54 7.50 -11.40
C ARG A 34 6.51 6.09 -11.94
N LEU A 35 5.35 5.60 -12.38
CA LEU A 35 5.25 4.30 -13.06
C LEU A 35 6.09 4.28 -14.34
N SER A 36 5.97 5.32 -15.17
CA SER A 36 6.73 5.40 -16.43
C SER A 36 8.23 5.48 -16.18
N ALA A 37 8.66 6.19 -15.13
CA ALA A 37 10.08 6.33 -14.78
C ALA A 37 10.72 5.02 -14.28
N THR A 38 9.92 4.09 -13.75
CA THR A 38 10.38 2.79 -13.24
C THR A 38 10.19 1.65 -14.25
N GLY A 39 9.50 1.90 -15.36
CA GLY A 39 9.16 0.85 -16.33
C GLY A 39 8.10 -0.13 -15.81
N ALA A 40 7.34 0.26 -14.80
CA ALA A 40 6.28 -0.55 -14.20
C ALA A 40 5.25 -0.98 -15.25
N ALA A 41 4.83 -2.23 -15.20
CA ALA A 41 3.80 -2.78 -16.05
C ALA A 41 2.40 -2.36 -15.57
N ILE A 42 1.47 -2.38 -16.52
CA ILE A 42 0.05 -2.11 -16.29
C ILE A 42 -0.72 -3.36 -16.71
N GLY A 43 -1.60 -3.82 -15.83
CA GLY A 43 -2.49 -4.95 -16.06
C GLY A 43 -3.96 -4.54 -16.13
N GLU A 44 -4.83 -5.54 -16.30
CA GLU A 44 -6.29 -5.37 -16.17
C GLU A 44 -6.67 -4.89 -14.76
N ILE A 45 -5.93 -5.39 -13.76
CA ILE A 45 -5.94 -4.88 -12.40
C ILE A 45 -4.53 -4.37 -12.10
N THR A 46 -4.42 -3.15 -11.58
CA THR A 46 -3.13 -2.55 -11.19
C THR A 46 -3.30 -1.82 -9.86
N ALA A 47 -2.46 -2.16 -8.88
CA ALA A 47 -2.34 -1.47 -7.61
C ALA A 47 -0.97 -0.79 -7.53
N THR A 48 -0.95 0.52 -7.30
CA THR A 48 0.28 1.32 -7.24
C THR A 48 0.32 2.09 -5.93
N LEU A 49 1.42 1.97 -5.19
CA LEU A 49 1.69 2.71 -3.95
C LEU A 49 2.69 3.82 -4.22
N LEU A 50 2.40 5.05 -3.77
CA LEU A 50 3.33 6.18 -3.76
C LEU A 50 3.51 6.73 -2.35
N TRP A 51 4.72 7.17 -2.03
CA TRP A 51 5.02 7.99 -0.86
C TRP A 51 6.19 8.92 -1.15
N ASN A 52 6.51 9.82 -0.23
CA ASN A 52 7.67 10.69 -0.35
C ASN A 52 8.66 10.42 0.79
N GLY A 53 9.94 10.58 0.50
CA GLY A 53 11.04 10.30 1.40
C GLY A 53 11.46 8.84 1.40
N ASN A 54 12.48 8.55 2.21
CA ASN A 54 13.21 7.30 2.16
C ASN A 54 12.63 6.20 3.08
N ALA A 55 11.39 6.35 3.55
CA ALA A 55 10.70 5.29 4.30
C ALA A 55 10.62 4.01 3.45
N ASP A 56 10.70 2.86 4.08
CA ASP A 56 10.49 1.56 3.44
C ASP A 56 9.03 1.12 3.64
N LEU A 57 8.18 1.42 2.64
CA LEU A 57 6.76 1.11 2.65
C LEU A 57 6.46 0.02 1.62
N ASP A 58 6.01 -1.14 2.06
CA ASP A 58 5.64 -2.23 1.17
C ASP A 58 4.16 -2.17 0.76
N LEU A 59 3.90 -2.45 -0.51
CA LEU A 59 2.60 -2.83 -1.05
C LEU A 59 2.40 -4.34 -0.87
N VAL A 60 1.45 -4.70 -0.01
CA VAL A 60 1.11 -6.09 0.28
C VAL A 60 -0.30 -6.37 -0.20
N VAL A 61 -0.47 -7.48 -0.93
CA VAL A 61 -1.78 -7.97 -1.35
C VAL A 61 -2.02 -9.35 -0.78
N LEU A 62 -3.06 -9.49 0.04
CA LEU A 62 -3.50 -10.78 0.54
C LEU A 62 -4.45 -11.39 -0.49
N CYS A 63 -4.00 -12.47 -1.12
CA CYS A 63 -4.72 -13.23 -2.14
C CYS A 63 -5.98 -13.91 -1.56
N PRO A 64 -6.95 -14.29 -2.41
CA PRO A 64 -8.13 -15.05 -1.99
C PRO A 64 -7.79 -16.39 -1.31
N SER A 65 -6.69 -17.03 -1.70
CA SER A 65 -6.16 -18.26 -1.10
C SER A 65 -5.64 -18.06 0.33
N GLY A 66 -5.32 -16.83 0.72
CA GLY A 66 -4.60 -16.51 1.95
C GLY A 66 -3.09 -16.32 1.77
N GLU A 67 -2.54 -16.56 0.58
CA GLU A 67 -1.15 -16.24 0.24
C GLU A 67 -0.93 -14.72 0.17
N MET A 68 0.30 -14.27 0.40
CA MET A 68 0.67 -12.86 0.31
C MET A 68 1.49 -12.62 -0.96
N LEU A 69 1.03 -11.70 -1.80
CA LEU A 69 1.80 -11.09 -2.86
C LEU A 69 2.50 -9.84 -2.30
N ASP A 70 3.81 -9.92 -2.11
CA ASP A 70 4.68 -8.85 -1.61
C ASP A 70 6.13 -9.05 -2.09
N TYR A 71 7.08 -8.25 -1.61
CA TYR A 71 8.48 -8.34 -2.05
C TYR A 71 9.12 -9.74 -1.82
N GLN A 72 8.64 -10.53 -0.84
CA GLN A 72 9.17 -11.87 -0.59
C GLN A 72 8.58 -12.89 -1.55
N ASN A 73 7.29 -12.75 -1.89
CA ASN A 73 6.59 -13.59 -2.85
C ASN A 73 6.06 -12.70 -3.98
N PRO A 74 6.92 -12.26 -4.92
CA PRO A 74 6.56 -11.24 -5.90
C PRO A 74 5.62 -11.75 -7.00
N ARG A 75 5.23 -13.02 -6.97
CA ARG A 75 4.29 -13.63 -7.93
C ARG A 75 3.36 -14.58 -7.21
N GLU A 76 2.11 -14.16 -7.02
CA GLU A 76 1.07 -14.94 -6.36
C GLU A 76 -0.30 -14.58 -6.95
N CYS A 77 -1.26 -15.50 -6.85
CA CYS A 77 -2.65 -15.30 -7.32
C CYS A 77 -2.79 -14.66 -8.73
N GLY A 78 -1.85 -15.00 -9.63
CA GLY A 78 -1.77 -14.48 -11.00
C GLY A 78 -1.27 -13.04 -11.14
N GLY A 79 -0.89 -12.41 -10.04
CA GLY A 79 -0.33 -11.06 -9.98
C GLY A 79 1.18 -11.08 -9.94
N THR A 80 1.79 -9.92 -10.17
CA THR A 80 3.23 -9.71 -10.06
C THR A 80 3.52 -8.36 -9.41
N LEU A 81 4.35 -8.35 -8.37
CA LEU A 81 5.02 -7.15 -7.87
C LEU A 81 6.27 -6.94 -8.71
N ASP A 82 6.29 -5.86 -9.50
CA ASP A 82 7.34 -5.62 -10.49
C ASP A 82 8.21 -4.40 -10.19
N VAL A 83 7.75 -3.53 -9.29
CA VAL A 83 8.53 -2.42 -8.76
C VAL A 83 8.41 -2.41 -7.25
N ASP A 84 9.58 -2.41 -6.62
CA ASP A 84 9.84 -2.36 -5.18
C ASP A 84 10.83 -1.20 -4.92
N ALA A 85 10.70 -0.48 -3.81
CA ALA A 85 11.48 0.72 -3.58
C ALA A 85 11.92 0.89 -2.12
N ASN A 86 13.09 1.52 -1.95
CA ASN A 86 13.66 1.83 -0.64
C ASN A 86 14.00 0.61 0.25
N THR A 87 14.24 -0.56 -0.34
CA THR A 87 14.63 -1.78 0.39
C THR A 87 16.05 -1.74 0.97
N ALA A 88 16.94 -0.94 0.37
CA ALA A 88 18.35 -0.86 0.74
C ALA A 88 18.88 0.58 0.70
N ARG A 89 19.91 0.84 1.52
CA ARG A 89 20.51 2.16 1.74
C ARG A 89 21.09 2.81 0.47
N ASP A 90 21.64 1.99 -0.41
CA ASP A 90 22.31 2.40 -1.64
C ASP A 90 21.36 2.63 -2.82
N SER A 91 20.07 2.33 -2.65
CA SER A 91 19.04 2.45 -3.69
C SER A 91 17.82 3.26 -3.22
N LEU A 92 18.03 4.23 -2.32
CA LEU A 92 16.94 5.07 -1.80
C LEU A 92 16.46 6.09 -2.83
N SER A 93 15.15 6.30 -2.85
CA SER A 93 14.45 7.32 -3.61
C SER A 93 13.69 8.23 -2.66
N ASP A 94 13.66 9.54 -2.97
CA ASP A 94 12.79 10.50 -2.28
C ASP A 94 11.36 10.51 -2.87
N ARG A 95 11.18 9.87 -4.03
CA ARG A 95 9.91 9.76 -4.75
C ARG A 95 9.63 8.29 -5.14
N PRO A 96 9.59 7.38 -4.17
CA PRO A 96 9.40 5.95 -4.41
C PRO A 96 8.03 5.61 -4.98
N VAL A 97 7.96 4.42 -5.59
CA VAL A 97 6.75 3.78 -6.09
C VAL A 97 6.90 2.28 -5.91
N GLU A 98 5.82 1.62 -5.53
CA GLU A 98 5.68 0.17 -5.72
C GLU A 98 4.48 -0.13 -6.58
N ASN A 99 4.54 -1.24 -7.30
CA ASN A 99 3.50 -1.62 -8.24
C ASN A 99 3.26 -3.12 -8.24
N VAL A 100 1.97 -3.48 -8.22
CA VAL A 100 1.48 -4.84 -8.42
C VAL A 100 0.47 -4.81 -9.56
N PHE A 101 0.59 -5.73 -10.50
CA PHE A 101 -0.35 -5.84 -11.62
C PHE A 101 -0.78 -7.29 -11.87
N TRP A 102 -1.98 -7.44 -12.44
CA TRP A 102 -2.49 -8.71 -12.96
C TRP A 102 -2.76 -8.55 -14.46
N PRO A 103 -2.14 -9.36 -15.33
CA PRO A 103 -2.51 -9.40 -16.72
C PRO A 103 -3.98 -9.80 -16.90
N ALA A 104 -4.55 -9.47 -18.07
CA ALA A 104 -5.96 -9.74 -18.36
C ALA A 104 -6.34 -11.21 -18.12
N GLY A 105 -7.38 -11.42 -17.31
CA GLY A 105 -7.91 -12.75 -16.98
C GLY A 105 -6.97 -13.64 -16.14
N GLN A 106 -5.86 -13.11 -15.61
CA GLN A 106 -4.93 -13.90 -14.78
C GLN A 106 -5.26 -13.82 -13.28
N ALA A 107 -5.97 -12.78 -12.83
CA ALA A 107 -6.36 -12.67 -11.43
C ALA A 107 -7.28 -13.82 -11.04
N ALA A 108 -6.87 -14.60 -10.02
CA ALA A 108 -7.71 -15.67 -9.48
C ALA A 108 -9.04 -15.10 -8.91
N PRO A 109 -10.16 -15.82 -9.03
CA PRO A 109 -11.43 -15.35 -8.47
C PRO A 109 -11.41 -15.31 -6.94
N GLY A 110 -12.12 -14.34 -6.36
CA GLY A 110 -12.28 -14.16 -4.92
C GLY A 110 -11.87 -12.79 -4.43
N THR A 111 -11.80 -12.64 -3.11
CA THR A 111 -11.56 -11.35 -2.44
C THR A 111 -10.08 -11.13 -2.12
N TYR A 112 -9.55 -10.04 -2.63
CA TYR A 112 -8.21 -9.53 -2.37
C TYR A 112 -8.26 -8.42 -1.33
N ARG A 113 -7.19 -8.26 -0.55
CA ARG A 113 -7.03 -7.15 0.40
C ARG A 113 -5.71 -6.45 0.15
N ILE A 114 -5.76 -5.15 -0.10
CA ILE A 114 -4.58 -4.29 -0.29
C ILE A 114 -4.22 -3.66 1.05
N ILE A 115 -2.95 -3.78 1.42
CA ILE A 115 -2.39 -3.33 2.68
C ILE A 115 -1.10 -2.56 2.38
N VAL A 116 -0.86 -1.46 3.08
CA VAL A 116 0.46 -0.82 3.12
C VAL A 116 1.15 -1.22 4.42
N ARG A 117 2.35 -1.77 4.34
CA ARG A 117 3.16 -2.12 5.50
C ARG A 117 4.31 -1.12 5.59
N TYR A 118 4.66 -0.71 6.80
CA TYR A 118 5.91 0.02 7.03
C TYR A 118 6.88 -0.91 7.73
N ALA A 119 7.90 -1.35 7.00
CA ALA A 119 8.97 -2.19 7.52
C ALA A 119 10.29 -1.40 7.55
N PRO A 120 10.54 -0.56 8.58
CA PRO A 120 11.73 0.28 8.59
C PRO A 120 13.00 -0.54 8.39
N ARG A 121 13.87 -0.09 7.47
CA ARG A 121 15.19 -0.68 7.30
C ARG A 121 15.97 -0.61 8.61
N LYS A 122 16.92 -1.53 8.79
CA LYS A 122 17.76 -1.58 10.00
C LYS A 122 18.57 -0.31 10.23
N ASP A 123 18.90 0.42 9.16
CA ASP A 123 19.69 1.65 9.18
C ASP A 123 18.82 2.92 9.17
N GLU A 124 17.50 2.79 9.12
CA GLU A 124 16.58 3.92 9.18
C GLU A 124 16.57 4.52 10.59
N GLN A 125 17.15 5.71 10.73
CA GLN A 125 17.22 6.41 12.00
C GLN A 125 15.88 7.11 12.29
N GLN A 126 15.32 6.85 13.47
CA GLN A 126 14.06 7.43 13.95
C GLN A 126 12.89 7.35 12.94
N PRO A 127 12.43 6.14 12.57
CA PRO A 127 11.29 5.99 11.65
C PRO A 127 10.09 6.82 12.10
N GLN A 128 9.59 7.67 11.21
CA GLN A 128 8.43 8.54 11.47
C GLN A 128 7.24 8.11 10.62
N PRO A 129 6.00 8.37 11.07
CA PRO A 129 4.83 8.15 10.23
C PRO A 129 4.97 8.82 8.85
N THR A 130 4.58 8.11 7.80
CA THR A 130 4.76 8.54 6.41
C THR A 130 3.44 8.52 5.67
N SER A 131 3.07 9.66 5.07
CA SER A 131 1.88 9.75 4.23
C SER A 131 2.08 8.98 2.92
N PHE A 132 1.04 8.28 2.49
CA PHE A 132 1.05 7.51 1.25
C PHE A 132 -0.24 7.70 0.46
N GLN A 133 -0.17 7.32 -0.83
CA GLN A 133 -1.33 7.16 -1.70
C GLN A 133 -1.28 5.79 -2.36
N VAL A 134 -2.42 5.10 -2.43
CA VAL A 134 -2.59 3.88 -3.22
C VAL A 134 -3.62 4.13 -4.32
N ARG A 135 -3.25 3.85 -5.55
CA ARG A 135 -4.17 3.81 -6.69
C ARG A 135 -4.50 2.37 -7.04
N LEU A 136 -5.79 2.07 -7.18
CA LEU A 136 -6.29 0.82 -7.74
C LEU A 136 -7.02 1.12 -9.04
N ILE A 137 -6.55 0.52 -10.13
CA ILE A 137 -7.23 0.49 -11.43
C ILE A 137 -7.80 -0.92 -11.63
N ARG A 138 -9.09 -1.02 -11.93
CA ARG A 138 -9.78 -2.27 -12.28
C ARG A 138 -11.03 -1.97 -13.09
N ASN A 139 -11.32 -2.75 -14.13
CA ASN A 139 -12.52 -2.58 -14.98
C ASN A 139 -12.68 -1.14 -15.49
N ASN A 140 -11.57 -0.52 -15.89
CA ASN A 140 -11.47 0.90 -16.28
C ASN A 140 -11.91 1.91 -15.21
N GLN A 141 -12.07 1.50 -13.95
CA GLN A 141 -12.32 2.38 -12.82
C GLN A 141 -11.02 2.64 -12.06
N GLU A 142 -10.77 3.90 -11.77
CA GLU A 142 -9.68 4.35 -10.90
C GLU A 142 -10.26 4.68 -9.51
N LYS A 143 -9.61 4.17 -8.46
CA LYS A 143 -9.84 4.58 -7.07
C LYS A 143 -8.52 4.94 -6.43
N VAL A 144 -8.48 6.04 -5.69
CA VAL A 144 -7.30 6.46 -4.94
C VAL A 144 -7.63 6.52 -3.45
N PHE A 145 -6.70 6.02 -2.65
CA PHE A 145 -6.78 5.97 -1.20
C PHE A 145 -5.59 6.71 -0.61
N LYS A 146 -5.82 7.56 0.38
CA LYS A 146 -4.77 8.33 1.05
C LYS A 146 -4.73 7.94 2.51
N GLY A 147 -3.53 7.76 3.05
CA GLY A 147 -3.36 7.32 4.43
C GLY A 147 -1.99 7.67 5.01
N MET A 148 -1.78 7.23 6.24
CA MET A 148 -0.52 7.39 6.96
C MET A 148 -0.03 6.03 7.44
N ALA A 149 1.15 5.62 6.98
CA ALA A 149 1.80 4.40 7.42
C ALA A 149 2.58 4.69 8.72
N LYS A 150 2.40 3.86 9.74
CA LYS A 150 3.15 3.98 11.00
C LYS A 150 4.25 2.93 11.05
N PRO A 151 5.45 3.24 11.55
CA PRO A 151 6.56 2.28 11.62
C PRO A 151 6.15 0.96 12.28
N ARG A 152 6.54 -0.16 11.66
CA ARG A 152 6.27 -1.53 12.16
C ARG A 152 4.78 -1.86 12.28
N LYS A 153 3.94 -1.18 11.51
CA LYS A 153 2.49 -1.41 11.43
C LYS A 153 2.06 -1.64 9.99
N THR A 154 0.88 -2.23 9.86
CA THR A 154 0.16 -2.37 8.61
C THR A 154 -1.05 -1.45 8.62
N SER A 155 -1.33 -0.82 7.49
CA SER A 155 -2.51 -0.01 7.23
C SER A 155 -3.36 -0.71 6.16
N PRO A 156 -4.47 -1.38 6.53
CA PRO A 156 -5.41 -1.92 5.55
C PRO A 156 -5.99 -0.78 4.71
N VAL A 157 -5.94 -0.91 3.38
CA VAL A 157 -6.32 0.17 2.46
C VAL A 157 -7.71 -0.08 1.88
N THR A 158 -7.88 -1.21 1.20
CA THR A 158 -9.13 -1.54 0.51
C THR A 158 -9.20 -3.02 0.17
N ASN A 159 -10.39 -3.49 -0.17
CA ASN A 159 -10.61 -4.84 -0.69
C ASN A 159 -11.23 -4.73 -2.10
N PHE A 160 -10.96 -5.71 -2.94
CA PHE A 160 -11.68 -5.87 -4.21
C PHE A 160 -11.96 -7.36 -4.47
N THR A 161 -13.02 -7.63 -5.22
CA THR A 161 -13.43 -8.99 -5.58
C THR A 161 -13.30 -9.18 -7.08
N VAL A 162 -12.69 -10.29 -7.49
CA VAL A 162 -12.70 -10.79 -8.86
C VAL A 162 -13.77 -11.85 -8.96
N GLU A 163 -14.77 -11.60 -9.80
CA GLU A 163 -15.84 -12.55 -10.09
C GLU A 163 -15.38 -13.58 -11.12
N ARG A 164 -16.09 -14.71 -11.20
CA ARG A 164 -15.89 -15.70 -12.27
C ARG A 164 -16.55 -15.28 -13.58
#